data_AF-A0A260Q5G4-F1
#
_entry.id   AF-A0A260Q5G4-F1
#
_cell.length_a   1.000
_cell.length_b   1.000
_cell.length_c   1.000
_cell.angle_alpha   90.00
_cell.angle_beta   90.00
_cell.angle_gamma   90.00
#
_symmetry.space_group_name_H-M   'P 1'
#
loop_
_entity.id
_entity.type
_entity.pdbx_description
1 polymer ?
#
loop_
_entity_poly.entity_id
_entity_poly.type
_entity_poly.pdbx_seq_one_letter_code
_entity_poly.pdbx_strand_id
1 'polypeptide(L)'
;MSAFVRAARFVGDLDDEFYADELQRDAWNEASAVGFQSLLWIGLVSAAILPYAAGVTGAWVALGIFLAIFASAYVVIGYARARGVDAHTIQEWRRPRFAVFLVLYLAGAGGTLVRLVATYLEGSTSMWVAMAVAAPVGAAAAVVGVQKKKRKQQDAERAAEKAELQGFEETD
;
A
#
# COMPACT_ATOMS: atom_id res chain seq x y z
N MET A 1 1.18 23.31 -7.42
CA MET A 1 0.83 21.86 -7.53
C MET A 1 2.09 21.08 -7.83
N SER A 2 2.36 19.93 -7.17
CA SER A 2 3.58 19.15 -7.43
C SER A 2 3.52 18.39 -8.77
N ALA A 3 4.67 18.01 -9.33
CA ALA A 3 4.75 17.22 -10.56
C ALA A 3 3.98 15.89 -10.45
N PHE A 4 4.05 15.25 -9.27
CA PHE A 4 3.28 14.03 -8.97
C PHE A 4 1.77 14.26 -9.05
N VAL A 5 1.24 15.32 -8.41
CA VAL A 5 -0.21 15.62 -8.45
C VAL A 5 -0.66 15.94 -9.88
N ARG A 6 0.17 16.64 -10.67
CA ARG A 6 -0.11 16.93 -12.08
C ARG A 6 -0.18 15.67 -12.92
N ALA A 7 0.79 14.77 -12.79
CA ALA A 7 0.78 13.50 -13.52
C ALA A 7 -0.42 12.64 -13.12
N ALA A 8 -0.73 12.54 -11.82
CA ALA A 8 -1.88 11.78 -11.35
C ALA A 8 -3.22 12.35 -11.84
N ARG A 9 -3.37 13.69 -11.88
CA ARG A 9 -4.55 14.33 -12.46
C ARG A 9 -4.70 14.05 -13.95
N PHE A 10 -3.60 14.11 -14.70
CA PHE A 10 -3.60 13.77 -16.12
C PHE A 10 -3.96 12.30 -16.36
N VAL A 11 -3.36 11.36 -15.62
CA VAL A 11 -3.64 9.93 -15.75
C VAL A 11 -5.08 9.60 -15.34
N GLY A 12 -5.61 10.26 -14.31
CA GLY A 12 -6.98 10.06 -13.85
C GLY A 12 -8.02 10.92 -14.58
N ASP A 13 -7.60 11.71 -15.57
CA ASP A 13 -8.44 12.65 -16.32
C ASP A 13 -9.29 13.58 -15.41
N LEU A 14 -8.69 14.05 -14.32
CA LEU A 14 -9.40 14.75 -13.23
C LEU A 14 -9.70 16.23 -13.51
N ASP A 15 -9.41 16.69 -14.73
CA ASP A 15 -9.65 18.06 -15.20
C ASP A 15 -10.87 18.14 -16.15
N ASP A 16 -11.55 17.01 -16.42
CA ASP A 16 -12.75 16.94 -17.26
C ASP A 16 -13.99 17.58 -16.60
N GLU A 17 -14.89 18.15 -17.41
CA GLU A 17 -16.15 18.76 -16.97
C GLU A 17 -17.04 17.80 -16.17
N PHE A 18 -16.91 16.48 -16.40
CA PHE A 18 -17.56 15.42 -15.63
C PHE A 18 -17.38 15.58 -14.11
N TYR A 19 -16.21 16.05 -13.66
CA TYR A 19 -15.90 16.21 -12.24
C TYR A 19 -16.44 17.52 -11.62
N ALA A 20 -17.09 18.39 -12.42
CA ALA A 20 -17.74 19.60 -11.93
C ALA A 20 -19.07 19.31 -11.22
N ASP A 21 -19.75 18.22 -11.57
CA ASP A 21 -20.95 17.75 -10.88
C ASP A 21 -20.56 16.86 -9.68
N GLU A 22 -20.96 17.28 -8.48
CA GLU A 22 -20.60 16.60 -7.24
C GLU A 22 -21.24 15.20 -7.13
N LEU A 23 -22.47 15.04 -7.61
CA LEU A 23 -23.21 13.77 -7.52
C LEU A 23 -22.58 12.71 -8.43
N GLN A 24 -22.19 13.12 -9.65
CA GLN A 24 -21.51 12.22 -10.59
C GLN A 24 -20.10 11.88 -10.11
N ARG A 25 -19.37 12.87 -9.60
CA ARG A 25 -18.04 12.67 -9.01
C ARG A 25 -18.08 11.66 -7.86
N ASP A 26 -19.07 11.74 -6.98
CA ASP A 26 -19.15 10.85 -5.82
C ASP A 26 -19.54 9.42 -6.22
N ALA A 27 -20.52 9.25 -7.10
CA ALA A 27 -20.87 7.93 -7.63
C ALA A 27 -19.70 7.28 -8.41
N TRP A 28 -18.95 8.08 -9.17
CA TRP A 28 -17.76 7.62 -9.88
C TRP A 28 -16.62 7.23 -8.93
N ASN A 29 -16.42 8.00 -7.85
CA ASN A 29 -15.44 7.68 -6.82
C ASN A 29 -15.79 6.37 -6.10
N GLU A 30 -17.06 6.13 -5.80
CA GLU A 30 -17.53 4.86 -5.23
C GLU A 30 -17.30 3.69 -6.19
N ALA A 31 -17.70 3.83 -7.45
CA ALA A 31 -17.47 2.83 -8.49
C ALA A 31 -15.98 2.54 -8.68
N SER A 32 -15.14 3.57 -8.70
CA SER A 32 -13.68 3.46 -8.80
C SER A 32 -13.08 2.75 -7.58
N ALA A 33 -13.60 3.01 -6.37
CA ALA A 33 -13.18 2.31 -5.17
C ALA A 33 -13.53 0.81 -5.24
N VAL A 34 -14.75 0.46 -5.70
CA VAL A 34 -15.15 -0.93 -5.92
C VAL A 34 -14.26 -1.59 -6.99
N GLY A 35 -14.00 -0.92 -8.10
CA GLY A 35 -13.12 -1.40 -9.17
C GLY A 35 -11.69 -1.65 -8.69
N PHE A 36 -11.11 -0.70 -7.95
CA PHE A 36 -9.77 -0.83 -7.38
C PHE A 36 -9.68 -1.99 -6.38
N GLN A 37 -10.66 -2.13 -5.47
CA GLN A 37 -10.71 -3.26 -4.55
C GLN A 37 -10.86 -4.60 -5.29
N SER A 38 -11.67 -4.64 -6.35
CA SER A 38 -11.87 -5.84 -7.16
C SER A 38 -10.57 -6.25 -7.87
N LEU A 39 -9.85 -5.30 -8.47
CA LEU A 39 -8.54 -5.54 -9.08
C LEU A 39 -7.51 -6.04 -8.06
N LEU A 40 -7.52 -5.47 -6.86
CA LEU A 40 -6.64 -5.90 -5.77
C LEU A 40 -6.94 -7.35 -5.36
N TRP A 41 -8.20 -7.72 -5.19
CA TRP A 41 -8.61 -9.10 -4.88
C TRP A 41 -8.23 -10.08 -5.99
N ILE A 42 -8.58 -9.77 -7.25
CA ILE A 42 -8.28 -10.61 -8.41
C ILE A 42 -6.77 -10.81 -8.55
N GLY A 43 -6.01 -9.73 -8.40
CA GLY A 43 -4.55 -9.78 -8.46
C GLY A 43 -3.96 -10.65 -7.35
N LEU A 44 -4.42 -10.52 -6.11
CA LEU A 44 -3.93 -11.33 -4.99
C LEU A 44 -4.30 -12.81 -5.13
N VAL A 45 -5.52 -13.13 -5.56
CA VAL A 45 -5.93 -14.51 -5.84
C VAL A 45 -5.08 -15.09 -6.97
N SER A 46 -4.88 -14.34 -8.05
CA SER A 46 -4.04 -14.78 -9.17
C SER A 46 -2.60 -15.02 -8.73
N ALA A 47 -2.01 -14.08 -8.00
CA ALA A 47 -0.65 -14.18 -7.47
C ALA A 47 -0.50 -15.33 -6.46
N ALA A 48 -1.57 -15.69 -5.73
CA ALA A 48 -1.58 -16.83 -4.83
C ALA A 48 -1.62 -18.18 -5.56
N ILE A 49 -2.21 -18.25 -6.75
CA ILE A 49 -2.38 -19.50 -7.51
C ILE A 49 -1.21 -19.75 -8.47
N LEU A 50 -0.78 -18.71 -9.18
CA LEU A 50 0.14 -18.83 -10.32
C LEU A 50 1.48 -19.54 -10.01
N PRO A 51 2.17 -19.30 -8.88
CA PRO A 51 3.44 -19.99 -8.59
C PRO A 51 3.30 -21.52 -8.49
N TYR A 52 2.12 -22.00 -8.10
CA TYR A 52 1.81 -23.43 -7.95
C TYR A 52 1.30 -24.02 -9.26
N ALA A 53 0.43 -23.29 -9.97
CA ALA A 53 -0.20 -23.78 -11.21
C ALA A 53 0.72 -23.69 -12.44
N ALA A 54 1.55 -22.65 -12.52
CA ALA A 54 2.40 -22.34 -13.68
C ALA A 54 3.90 -22.31 -13.34
N GLY A 55 4.29 -22.79 -12.16
CA GLY A 55 5.68 -22.92 -11.74
C GLY A 55 6.45 -21.60 -11.77
N VAL A 56 7.67 -21.63 -12.34
CA VAL A 56 8.62 -20.48 -12.34
C VAL A 56 8.07 -19.30 -13.11
N THR A 57 7.45 -19.55 -14.27
CA THR A 57 6.78 -18.51 -15.06
C THR A 57 5.65 -17.87 -14.23
N GLY A 58 4.83 -18.70 -13.58
CA GLY A 58 3.79 -18.23 -12.67
C GLY A 58 4.32 -17.39 -11.52
N ALA A 59 5.48 -17.74 -10.97
CA ALA A 59 6.13 -16.99 -9.91
C ALA A 59 6.59 -15.58 -10.36
N TRP A 60 7.16 -15.45 -11.56
CA TRP A 60 7.51 -14.16 -12.15
C TRP A 60 6.29 -13.29 -12.45
N VAL A 61 5.23 -13.90 -12.98
CA VAL A 61 3.96 -13.19 -13.23
C VAL A 61 3.36 -12.69 -11.90
N ALA A 62 3.34 -13.54 -10.87
CA ALA A 62 2.87 -13.16 -9.54
C ALA A 62 3.69 -11.98 -8.95
N LEU A 63 5.01 -11.96 -9.15
CA LEU A 63 5.86 -10.83 -8.75
C LEU A 63 5.46 -9.53 -9.48
N GLY A 64 5.22 -9.61 -10.79
CA GLY A 64 4.72 -8.48 -11.58
C GLY A 64 3.37 -7.96 -11.09
N ILE A 65 2.46 -8.86 -10.71
CA ILE A 65 1.16 -8.51 -10.12
C ILE A 65 1.35 -7.77 -8.79
N PHE A 66 2.18 -8.29 -7.88
CA PHE A 66 2.45 -7.61 -6.61
C PHE A 66 3.03 -6.21 -6.84
N LEU A 67 3.99 -6.08 -7.77
CA LEU A 67 4.58 -4.79 -8.12
C LEU A 67 3.52 -3.81 -8.63
N ALA A 68 2.61 -4.26 -9.52
CA ALA A 68 1.52 -3.44 -10.03
C ALA A 68 0.58 -2.98 -8.91
N ILE A 69 0.14 -3.90 -8.05
CA ILE A 69 -0.74 -3.59 -6.91
C ILE A 69 -0.08 -2.56 -5.98
N PHE A 70 1.19 -2.78 -5.62
CA PHE A 70 1.91 -1.85 -4.73
C PHE A 70 2.10 -0.49 -5.39
N ALA A 71 2.48 -0.44 -6.67
CA ALA A 71 2.62 0.82 -7.41
C ALA A 71 1.30 1.60 -7.42
N SER A 72 0.19 0.95 -7.77
CA SER A 72 -1.13 1.59 -7.76
C SER A 72 -1.55 2.05 -6.36
N ALA A 73 -1.32 1.24 -5.32
CA ALA A 73 -1.59 1.62 -3.93
C ALA A 73 -0.74 2.84 -3.49
N TYR A 74 0.52 2.91 -3.89
CA TYR A 74 1.39 4.07 -3.63
C TYR A 74 0.86 5.33 -4.31
N VAL A 75 0.39 5.23 -5.56
CA VAL A 75 -0.20 6.37 -6.27
C VAL A 75 -1.46 6.85 -5.54
N VAL A 76 -2.38 5.94 -5.19
CA VAL A 76 -3.63 6.30 -4.49
C VAL A 76 -3.36 6.96 -3.14
N ILE A 77 -2.53 6.31 -2.30
CA ILE A 77 -2.21 6.83 -0.96
C ILE A 77 -1.42 8.14 -1.06
N GLY A 78 -0.47 8.23 -2.00
CA GLY A 78 0.33 9.42 -2.24
C GLY A 78 -0.53 10.60 -2.69
N TYR A 79 -1.48 10.35 -3.60
CA TYR A 79 -2.40 11.36 -4.09
C TYR A 79 -3.35 11.84 -2.99
N ALA A 80 -3.96 10.92 -2.25
CA ALA A 80 -4.82 11.25 -1.11
C ALA A 80 -4.09 12.12 -0.08
N ARG A 81 -2.86 11.75 0.30
CA ARG A 81 -2.03 12.55 1.22
C ARG A 81 -1.69 13.92 0.64
N ALA A 82 -1.37 14.02 -0.64
CA ALA A 82 -1.09 15.30 -1.29
C ALA A 82 -2.33 16.22 -1.35
N ARG A 83 -3.53 15.67 -1.18
CA ARG A 83 -4.80 16.39 -1.03
C ARG A 83 -5.24 16.59 0.42
N GLY A 84 -4.39 16.24 1.39
CA GLY A 84 -4.68 16.41 2.82
C GLY A 84 -5.63 15.36 3.40
N VAL A 85 -5.96 14.31 2.66
CA VAL A 85 -6.80 13.20 3.16
C VAL A 85 -5.91 12.23 3.93
N ASP A 86 -6.11 12.14 5.24
CA ASP A 86 -5.42 11.16 6.08
C ASP A 86 -6.21 9.86 6.14
N ALA A 87 -5.86 8.90 5.29
CA ALA A 87 -6.50 7.58 5.25
C ALA A 87 -6.25 6.73 6.51
N HIS A 88 -5.32 7.14 7.37
CA HIS A 88 -4.89 6.35 8.52
C HIS A 88 -5.78 6.46 9.75
N THR A 89 -6.68 7.43 9.80
CA THR A 89 -7.60 7.66 10.93
C THR A 89 -8.81 6.72 10.93
N ILE A 90 -9.13 6.08 9.79
CA ILE A 90 -10.37 5.30 9.61
C ILE A 90 -10.09 3.78 9.55
N GLN A 91 -8.83 3.36 9.47
CA GLN A 91 -8.50 1.97 9.14
C GLN A 91 -8.47 1.04 10.37
N GLU A 92 -9.56 0.30 10.58
CA GLU A 92 -9.61 -0.78 11.57
C GLU A 92 -8.87 -2.02 11.07
N TRP A 93 -7.75 -2.33 11.72
CA TRP A 93 -6.91 -3.50 11.40
C TRP A 93 -7.58 -4.85 11.71
N ARG A 94 -8.66 -4.85 12.50
CA ARG A 94 -9.34 -6.07 12.97
C ARG A 94 -10.41 -6.60 12.01
N ARG A 95 -10.57 -6.02 10.83
CA ARG A 95 -11.61 -6.49 9.89
C ARG A 95 -11.23 -7.85 9.30
N PRO A 96 -12.16 -8.83 9.24
CA PRO A 96 -11.88 -10.18 8.75
C PRO A 96 -11.32 -10.20 7.32
N ARG A 97 -11.71 -9.21 6.49
CA ARG A 97 -11.13 -9.01 5.15
C ARG A 97 -9.61 -8.93 5.15
N PHE A 98 -9.00 -8.33 6.18
CA PHE A 98 -7.54 -8.20 6.27
C PHE A 98 -6.85 -9.55 6.49
N ALA A 99 -7.47 -10.45 7.25
CA ALA A 99 -6.94 -11.79 7.43
C ALA A 99 -6.91 -12.56 6.11
N VAL A 100 -7.99 -12.49 5.33
CA VAL A 100 -8.05 -13.14 4.00
C VAL A 100 -6.99 -12.53 3.07
N PHE A 101 -6.83 -11.20 3.05
CA PHE A 101 -5.77 -10.54 2.30
C PHE A 101 -4.37 -11.03 2.69
N LEU A 102 -4.11 -11.13 4.00
CA LEU A 102 -2.82 -11.58 4.51
C LEU A 102 -2.54 -13.02 4.09
N VAL A 103 -3.53 -13.91 4.18
CA VAL A 103 -3.38 -15.31 3.75
C VAL A 103 -3.07 -15.39 2.25
N LEU A 104 -3.80 -14.69 1.40
CA LEU A 104 -3.53 -14.68 -0.06
C LEU A 104 -2.14 -14.11 -0.37
N TYR A 105 -1.76 -13.02 0.29
CA TYR A 105 -0.45 -12.42 0.12
C TYR A 105 0.65 -13.38 0.52
N LEU A 106 0.56 -14.01 1.70
CA LEU A 106 1.57 -14.97 2.19
C LEU A 106 1.64 -16.20 1.30
N ALA A 107 0.50 -16.72 0.83
CA ALA A 107 0.46 -17.87 -0.08
C ALA A 107 1.14 -17.56 -1.42
N GLY A 108 0.86 -16.39 -2.00
CA GLY A 108 1.48 -15.96 -3.27
C GLY A 108 2.94 -15.58 -3.13
N ALA A 109 3.28 -14.72 -2.17
CA ALA A 109 4.66 -14.29 -1.94
C ALA A 109 5.54 -15.47 -1.52
N GLY A 110 5.05 -16.34 -0.64
CA GLY A 110 5.72 -17.57 -0.22
C GLY A 110 5.91 -18.54 -1.39
N GLY A 111 4.86 -18.79 -2.18
CA GLY A 111 4.92 -19.65 -3.36
C GLY A 111 5.92 -19.12 -4.40
N THR A 112 5.88 -17.83 -4.70
CA THR A 112 6.84 -17.16 -5.59
C THR A 112 8.27 -17.31 -5.07
N LEU A 113 8.49 -17.00 -3.79
CA LEU A 113 9.81 -17.08 -3.18
C LEU A 113 10.34 -18.51 -3.26
N VAL A 114 9.59 -19.50 -2.77
CA VAL A 114 10.01 -20.91 -2.80
C VAL A 114 10.32 -21.37 -4.23
N ARG A 115 9.51 -20.98 -5.21
CA ARG A 115 9.71 -21.43 -6.60
C ARG A 115 10.95 -20.81 -7.25
N LEU A 116 11.15 -19.51 -7.08
CA LEU A 116 12.33 -18.81 -7.61
C LEU A 116 13.60 -19.24 -6.86
N VAL A 117 13.51 -19.41 -5.54
CA VAL A 117 14.58 -19.94 -4.70
C VAL A 117 14.98 -21.32 -5.18
N ALA A 118 14.06 -22.29 -5.21
CA ALA A 118 14.38 -23.66 -5.60
C ALA A 118 14.95 -23.78 -7.03
N THR A 119 14.54 -22.89 -7.94
CA THR A 119 14.99 -22.93 -9.34
C THR A 119 16.35 -22.28 -9.57
N TYR A 120 16.65 -21.18 -8.85
CA TYR A 120 17.85 -20.37 -9.10
C TYR A 120 18.90 -20.44 -7.98
N LEU A 121 18.59 -21.04 -6.81
CA LEU A 121 19.54 -21.17 -5.69
C LEU A 121 20.31 -22.48 -5.64
N GLU A 122 20.08 -23.42 -6.56
CA GLU A 122 21.06 -24.47 -6.83
C GLU A 122 22.25 -23.86 -7.61
N GLY A 123 23.11 -23.06 -6.93
CA GLY A 123 24.43 -22.74 -7.49
C GLY A 123 25.16 -21.42 -7.19
N SER A 124 24.69 -20.47 -6.36
CA SER A 124 25.44 -19.20 -6.19
C SER A 124 25.41 -18.54 -4.80
N THR A 125 26.60 -18.36 -4.20
CA THR A 125 26.85 -17.74 -2.89
C THR A 125 26.59 -16.23 -2.87
N SER A 126 26.69 -15.53 -4.00
CA SER A 126 26.52 -14.06 -4.07
C SER A 126 25.07 -13.61 -3.85
N MET A 127 24.10 -14.51 -4.10
CA MET A 127 22.67 -14.22 -3.94
C MET A 127 22.19 -14.41 -2.49
N TRP A 128 22.81 -15.30 -1.72
CA TRP A 128 22.57 -15.42 -0.26
C TRP A 128 22.92 -14.14 0.48
N VAL A 129 24.00 -13.47 0.08
CA VAL A 129 24.39 -12.17 0.61
C VAL A 129 23.35 -11.10 0.22
N ALA A 130 22.87 -11.10 -1.02
CA ALA A 130 21.85 -10.15 -1.47
C ALA A 130 20.51 -10.33 -0.72
N MET A 131 20.04 -11.56 -0.50
CA MET A 131 18.82 -11.82 0.30
C MET A 131 19.03 -11.56 1.79
N ALA A 132 20.18 -11.95 2.36
CA ALA A 132 20.51 -11.68 3.75
C ALA A 132 20.63 -10.19 4.04
N VAL A 133 20.87 -9.35 3.03
CA VAL A 133 20.86 -7.88 3.16
C VAL A 133 19.48 -7.31 2.86
N ALA A 134 18.81 -7.73 1.78
CA ALA A 134 17.54 -7.16 1.35
C ALA A 134 16.37 -7.43 2.32
N ALA A 135 16.32 -8.61 2.94
CA ALA A 135 15.27 -8.96 3.90
C ALA A 135 15.32 -8.10 5.17
N PRO A 136 16.46 -7.98 5.89
CA PRO A 136 16.55 -7.08 7.04
C PRO A 136 16.48 -5.61 6.67
N VAL A 137 16.97 -5.17 5.50
CA VAL A 137 16.80 -3.78 5.05
C VAL A 137 15.34 -3.45 4.76
N GLY A 138 14.62 -4.35 4.08
CA GLY A 138 13.18 -4.20 3.84
C GLY A 138 12.36 -4.21 5.14
N ALA A 139 12.68 -5.13 6.06
CA ALA A 139 12.06 -5.19 7.38
C ALA A 139 12.36 -3.95 8.22
N ALA A 140 13.61 -3.48 8.22
CA ALA A 140 14.02 -2.26 8.93
C ALA A 140 13.33 -1.02 8.35
N ALA A 141 13.24 -0.90 7.02
CA ALA A 141 12.52 0.21 6.38
C ALA A 141 11.02 0.20 6.74
N ALA A 142 10.39 -0.98 6.79
CA ALA A 142 9.01 -1.12 7.23
C ALA A 142 8.83 -0.74 8.71
N VAL A 143 9.70 -1.22 9.61
CA VAL A 143 9.67 -0.89 11.04
C VAL A 143 9.92 0.60 11.28
N VAL A 144 10.90 1.20 10.62
CA VAL A 144 11.20 2.64 10.72
C VAL A 144 10.04 3.48 10.16
N GLY A 145 9.41 3.05 9.07
CA GLY A 145 8.22 3.69 8.52
C GLY A 145 7.05 3.68 9.52
N VAL A 146 6.80 2.55 10.16
CA VAL A 146 5.76 2.40 11.20
C VAL A 146 6.10 3.21 12.45
N GLN A 147 7.35 3.22 12.90
CA GLN A 147 7.78 3.98 14.08
C GLN A 147 7.75 5.50 13.85
N LYS A 148 8.20 5.99 12.70
CA LYS A 148 8.09 7.42 12.36
C LYS A 148 6.64 7.88 12.32
N LYS A 149 5.75 7.01 11.83
CA LYS A 149 4.31 7.28 11.81
C LYS A 149 3.72 7.35 13.23
N LYS A 150 4.07 6.39 14.10
CA LYS A 150 3.66 6.42 15.52
C LYS A 150 4.18 7.65 16.27
N ARG A 151 5.45 8.03 16.05
CA ARG A 151 6.03 9.23 16.67
C ARG A 151 5.31 10.50 16.25
N LYS A 152 5.01 10.65 14.95
CA LYS A 152 4.22 11.79 14.46
C LYS A 152 2.82 11.87 15.09
N GLN A 153 2.17 10.74 15.36
CA GLN A 153 0.87 10.72 16.04
C GLN A 153 1.01 11.14 17.51
N GLN A 154 2.01 10.62 18.22
CA GLN A 154 2.27 10.98 19.62
C GLN A 154 2.69 12.44 19.80
N ASP A 155 3.47 12.98 18.86
CA ASP A 155 3.90 14.38 18.91
C ASP A 155 2.71 15.32 18.60
N ALA A 156 1.76 14.90 17.76
CA ALA A 156 0.53 15.64 17.51
C ALA A 156 -0.42 15.62 18.72
N GLU A 157 -0.57 14.48 19.39
CA GLU A 157 -1.36 14.35 20.62
C GLU A 157 -0.80 15.22 21.75
N ARG A 158 0.53 15.18 21.97
CA ARG A 158 1.17 16.05 22.99
C ARG A 158 1.10 17.53 22.64
N ALA A 159 1.09 17.88 21.36
CA ALA A 159 0.92 19.26 20.94
C ALA A 159 -0.51 19.76 21.19
N ALA A 160 -1.52 18.90 20.99
CA ALA A 160 -2.91 19.20 21.31
C ALA A 160 -3.13 19.35 22.83
N GLU A 161 -2.57 18.43 23.63
CA GLU A 161 -2.67 18.49 25.09
C GLU A 161 -2.02 19.75 25.68
N LYS A 162 -0.88 20.19 25.12
CA LYS A 162 -0.25 21.46 25.50
C LYS A 162 -1.07 22.69 25.12
N ALA A 163 -1.76 22.65 23.97
CA ALA A 163 -2.61 23.75 23.52
C ALA A 163 -3.86 23.88 24.39
N GLU A 164 -4.45 22.76 24.84
CA GLU A 164 -5.56 22.77 25.80
C GLU A 164 -5.13 23.35 27.16
N LEU A 165 -3.99 22.92 27.69
CA LEU A 165 -3.47 23.44 28.98
C LEU A 165 -3.18 24.94 28.95
N GLN A 166 -2.63 25.47 27.86
CA GLN A 166 -2.39 26.92 27.70
C GLN A 166 -3.69 27.72 27.55
N GLY A 167 -4.73 27.13 26.96
CA GLY A 167 -6.04 27.77 26.84
C GLY A 167 -6.78 27.91 28.18
N PHE A 168 -6.50 27.05 29.17
CA PHE A 168 -7.05 27.16 30.52
C PHE A 168 -6.32 28.22 31.38
N GLU A 169 -5.00 28.42 31.17
CA GLU A 169 -4.20 29.41 31.91
C GLU A 169 -4.47 30.88 31.50
N GLU A 170 -4.98 31.15 30.29
CA GLU A 170 -5.35 32.51 29.84
C GLU A 170 -6.75 32.96 30.30
N THR A 171 -7.56 32.06 30.88
CA THR A 171 -8.95 32.33 31.28
C THR A 171 -9.18 32.56 32.78
N ASP A 172 -8.13 32.46 33.60
CA ASP A 172 -8.13 32.80 35.04
C ASP A 172 -7.44 34.16 35.30
#